data_AF-A0A0Q6WN04-F1
#
_entry.id   AF-A0A0Q6WN04-F1
#
_cell.length_a   1.000
_cell.length_b   1.000
_cell.length_c   1.000
_cell.angle_alpha   90.00
_cell.angle_beta   90.00
_cell.angle_gamma   90.00
#
_symmetry.space_group_name_H-M   'P 1'
#
loop_
_entity.id
_entity.type
_entity.pdbx_description
1 polymer ?
#
loop_
_entity_poly.entity_id
_entity_poly.type
_entity_poly.pdbx_seq_one_letter_code
_entity_poly.pdbx_strand_id
1 'polypeptide(L)'
;MVVKQVKHWLVTRANASRWRPIEDWAEARGAGFTQTRDGLGFLVEQPKASPGPLRIEWGVSQRSYLPGFELRMRCEMGLHHDLQMMVLCRALMENLERAVFEAYTDTLKTRVDTDTPEEMRWLVMFPKFNNAASQMLRQRYGIVGVTKDLTGAWIEGELSEALVQASQDLLPEGHPFVLMAMRGNLYLRTEMSEADLPRLQALVKLLEVAAREAQRVNGRLSDSGAWPTTTSIAWTPSTRPGDVT
;
A
#
# COMPACT_ATOMS: atom_id res chain seq x y z
N MET A 1 -6.48 -40.10 -2.18
CA MET A 1 -5.97 -39.18 -1.13
C MET A 1 -4.46 -39.00 -1.18
N VAL A 2 -3.67 -40.07 -1.37
CA VAL A 2 -2.19 -40.08 -1.39
C VAL A 2 -1.56 -39.21 -2.51
N VAL A 3 -2.13 -39.19 -3.73
CA VAL A 3 -1.56 -38.44 -4.88
C VAL A 3 -1.55 -36.92 -4.66
N LYS A 4 -2.55 -36.36 -3.97
CA LYS A 4 -2.58 -34.91 -3.65
C LYS A 4 -1.50 -34.53 -2.64
N GLN A 5 -1.25 -35.38 -1.65
CA GLN A 5 -0.18 -35.18 -0.66
C GLN A 5 1.22 -35.25 -1.27
N VAL A 6 1.46 -36.19 -2.20
CA VAL A 6 2.75 -36.31 -2.90
C VAL A 6 3.03 -35.10 -3.79
N LYS A 7 2.03 -34.64 -4.56
CA LYS A 7 2.18 -33.42 -5.38
C LYS A 7 2.42 -32.18 -4.53
N HIS A 8 1.70 -32.05 -3.41
CA HIS A 8 1.87 -30.95 -2.48
C HIS A 8 3.30 -30.91 -1.91
N TRP A 9 3.81 -32.06 -1.46
CA TRP A 9 5.17 -32.18 -0.91
C TRP A 9 6.27 -31.84 -1.94
N LEU A 10 6.11 -32.22 -3.20
CA LEU A 10 7.04 -31.87 -4.28
C LEU A 10 7.06 -30.35 -4.57
N VAL A 11 5.89 -29.70 -4.59
CA VAL A 11 5.78 -28.24 -4.77
C VAL A 11 6.44 -27.50 -3.61
N THR A 12 6.19 -27.93 -2.36
CA THR A 12 6.82 -27.32 -1.18
C THR A 12 8.34 -27.42 -1.23
N ARG A 13 8.90 -28.61 -1.55
CA ARG A 13 10.35 -28.79 -1.64
C ARG A 13 11.01 -28.00 -2.77
N ALA A 14 10.39 -27.96 -3.95
CA ALA A 14 10.90 -27.17 -5.07
C ALA A 14 10.94 -25.67 -4.72
N ASN A 15 9.86 -25.16 -4.12
CA ASN A 15 9.77 -23.76 -3.72
C ASN A 15 10.69 -23.40 -2.54
N ALA A 16 10.93 -24.34 -1.60
CA ALA A 16 11.90 -24.14 -0.52
C ALA A 16 13.31 -23.86 -1.06
N SER A 17 13.74 -24.57 -2.11
CA SER A 17 15.03 -24.28 -2.76
C SER A 17 15.03 -22.95 -3.52
N ARG A 18 13.90 -22.58 -4.15
CA ARG A 18 13.76 -21.33 -4.91
C ARG A 18 13.89 -20.09 -4.04
N TRP A 19 13.33 -20.13 -2.82
CA TRP A 19 13.30 -18.97 -1.92
C TRP A 19 14.42 -18.97 -0.89
N ARG A 20 15.37 -19.89 -0.99
CA ARG A 20 16.52 -19.95 -0.08
C ARG A 20 17.27 -18.61 0.02
N PRO A 21 17.54 -17.87 -1.07
CA PRO A 21 18.16 -16.55 -0.95
C PRO A 21 17.33 -15.53 -0.15
N ILE A 22 16.00 -15.62 -0.20
CA ILE A 22 15.09 -14.75 0.55
C ILE A 22 15.05 -15.16 2.02
N GLU A 23 15.05 -16.46 2.30
CA GLU A 23 15.15 -17.01 3.66
C GLU A 23 16.47 -16.58 4.32
N ASP A 24 17.61 -16.77 3.64
CA ASP A 24 18.93 -16.38 4.15
C ASP A 24 19.00 -14.86 4.37
N TRP A 25 18.43 -14.06 3.46
CA TRP A 25 18.34 -12.61 3.61
C TRP A 25 17.45 -12.19 4.79
N ALA A 26 16.33 -12.86 5.01
CA ALA A 26 15.45 -12.61 6.14
C ALA A 26 16.16 -12.93 7.47
N GLU A 27 16.83 -14.08 7.55
CA GLU A 27 17.59 -14.49 8.73
C GLU A 27 18.73 -13.50 9.06
N ALA A 28 19.47 -13.04 8.04
CA ALA A 28 20.53 -12.04 8.21
C ALA A 28 19.99 -10.69 8.74
N ARG A 29 18.70 -10.40 8.56
CA ARG A 29 18.00 -9.23 9.09
C ARG A 29 17.35 -9.47 10.47
N GLY A 30 17.56 -10.65 11.06
CA GLY A 30 16.89 -11.08 12.29
C GLY A 30 15.38 -11.27 12.12
N ALA A 31 14.93 -11.55 10.89
CA ALA A 31 13.54 -11.81 10.57
C ALA A 31 13.25 -13.31 10.53
N GLY A 32 12.03 -13.70 10.89
CA GLY A 32 11.52 -15.04 10.69
C GLY A 32 11.01 -15.22 9.26
N PHE A 33 11.29 -16.36 8.63
CA PHE A 33 10.75 -16.76 7.33
C PHE A 33 9.80 -17.95 7.51
N THR A 34 8.60 -17.88 6.93
CA THR A 34 7.62 -18.96 6.97
C THR A 34 7.00 -19.17 5.60
N GLN A 35 7.03 -20.39 5.10
CA GLN A 35 6.32 -20.76 3.88
C GLN A 35 4.82 -20.93 4.14
N THR A 36 3.96 -20.50 3.22
CA THR A 36 2.52 -20.71 3.34
C THR A 36 2.18 -22.20 3.25
N ARG A 37 1.08 -22.60 3.90
CA ARG A 37 0.68 -24.02 3.95
C ARG A 37 0.36 -24.63 2.59
N ASP A 38 -0.06 -23.82 1.61
CA ASP A 38 -0.31 -24.26 0.23
C ASP A 38 0.97 -24.35 -0.60
N GLY A 39 2.11 -23.85 -0.08
CA GLY A 39 3.39 -23.79 -0.74
C GLY A 39 3.47 -22.73 -1.84
N LEU A 40 2.44 -21.89 -2.01
CA LEU A 40 2.35 -20.90 -3.08
C LEU A 40 2.89 -19.52 -2.68
N GLY A 41 3.33 -19.34 -1.44
CA GLY A 41 3.82 -18.07 -0.96
C GLY A 41 4.70 -18.19 0.27
N PHE A 42 5.10 -17.04 0.81
CA PHE A 42 5.85 -16.94 2.05
C PHE A 42 5.50 -15.67 2.82
N LEU A 43 5.89 -15.68 4.08
CA LEU A 43 5.78 -14.60 5.05
C LEU A 43 7.17 -14.35 5.66
N VAL A 44 7.59 -13.09 5.69
CA VAL A 44 8.75 -12.61 6.45
C VAL A 44 8.27 -11.67 7.53
N GLU A 45 8.62 -11.95 8.78
CA GLU A 45 8.30 -11.12 9.93
C GLU A 45 9.58 -10.61 10.57
N GLN A 46 9.75 -9.29 10.63
CA GLN A 46 10.90 -8.61 11.23
C GLN A 46 10.40 -7.70 12.37
N PRO A 47 10.17 -8.23 13.60
CA PRO A 47 9.56 -7.49 14.70
C PRO A 47 10.40 -6.31 15.20
N LYS A 48 11.73 -6.39 15.04
CA LYS A 48 12.68 -5.35 15.48
C LYS A 48 13.22 -4.53 14.30
N ALA A 49 12.48 -4.46 13.20
CA ALA A 49 12.82 -3.58 12.09
C ALA A 49 12.76 -2.11 12.52
N SER A 50 13.59 -1.30 11.89
CA SER A 50 13.52 0.16 11.96
C SER A 50 13.07 0.67 10.60
N PRO A 51 12.14 1.63 10.50
CA PRO A 51 11.61 2.45 11.60
C PRO A 51 10.46 1.85 12.44
N GLY A 52 9.98 0.65 12.09
CA GLY A 52 8.99 -0.08 12.89
C GLY A 52 8.85 -1.53 12.42
N PRO A 53 8.14 -2.39 13.19
CA PRO A 53 7.94 -3.80 12.85
C PRO A 53 7.48 -3.99 11.40
N LEU A 54 8.18 -4.85 10.66
CA LEU A 54 7.93 -5.06 9.24
C LEU A 54 7.41 -6.47 9.00
N ARG A 55 6.31 -6.56 8.26
CA ARG A 55 5.76 -7.81 7.74
C ARG A 55 5.76 -7.75 6.21
N ILE A 56 6.30 -8.77 5.57
CA ILE A 56 6.33 -8.94 4.11
C ILE A 56 5.65 -10.25 3.77
N GLU A 57 4.71 -10.22 2.85
CA GLU A 57 3.96 -11.39 2.41
C GLU A 57 3.97 -11.43 0.88
N TRP A 58 4.38 -12.56 0.31
CA TRP A 58 4.28 -12.80 -1.12
C TRP A 58 3.38 -14.01 -1.36
N GLY A 59 2.39 -13.87 -2.24
CA GLY A 59 1.44 -14.94 -2.53
C GLY A 59 0.34 -14.48 -3.48
N VAL A 60 -0.71 -15.28 -3.61
CA VAL A 60 -1.86 -14.98 -4.48
C VAL A 60 -2.43 -13.59 -4.14
N SER A 61 -2.73 -12.82 -5.18
CA SER A 61 -3.30 -11.49 -5.04
C SER A 61 -4.67 -11.52 -4.35
N GLN A 62 -4.92 -10.51 -3.50
CA GLN A 62 -6.21 -10.30 -2.84
C GLN A 62 -6.98 -9.09 -3.42
N ARG A 63 -6.49 -8.49 -4.49
CA ARG A 63 -7.14 -7.36 -5.17
C ARG A 63 -7.41 -7.72 -6.62
N SER A 64 -8.62 -7.40 -7.08
CA SER A 64 -9.04 -7.64 -8.47
C SER A 64 -8.17 -6.92 -9.49
N TYR A 65 -7.58 -5.77 -9.13
CA TYR A 65 -6.69 -4.99 -9.99
C TYR A 65 -5.22 -5.45 -9.99
N LEU A 66 -4.86 -6.43 -9.15
CA LEU A 66 -3.52 -7.02 -9.11
C LEU A 66 -3.59 -8.45 -9.66
N PRO A 67 -3.03 -8.72 -10.85
CA PRO A 67 -3.07 -10.05 -11.44
C PRO A 67 -2.10 -11.01 -10.74
N GLY A 68 -2.47 -12.29 -10.66
CA GLY A 68 -1.56 -13.36 -10.25
C GLY A 68 -1.05 -13.26 -8.81
N PHE A 69 0.25 -12.98 -8.65
CA PHE A 69 0.94 -12.92 -7.38
C PHE A 69 1.25 -11.47 -7.00
N GLU A 70 1.21 -11.22 -5.71
CA GLU A 70 1.36 -9.89 -5.12
C GLU A 70 2.36 -9.94 -3.98
N LEU A 71 3.19 -8.89 -3.91
CA LEU A 71 3.97 -8.56 -2.72
C LEU A 71 3.20 -7.54 -1.87
N ARG A 72 2.95 -7.90 -0.62
CA ARG A 72 2.28 -7.07 0.39
C ARG A 72 3.27 -6.80 1.52
N MET A 73 3.48 -5.54 1.84
CA MET A 73 4.25 -5.14 3.01
C MET A 73 3.39 -4.30 3.95
N ARG A 74 3.60 -4.50 5.24
CA ARG A 74 3.05 -3.67 6.31
C ARG A 74 4.19 -3.29 7.24
N CYS A 75 4.38 -2.00 7.44
CA CYS A 75 5.28 -1.47 8.44
C CYS A 75 4.45 -0.78 9.53
N GLU A 76 4.60 -1.25 10.77
CA GLU A 76 3.87 -0.74 11.92
C GLU A 76 4.59 0.46 12.51
N MET A 77 3.97 1.63 12.41
CA MET A 77 4.70 2.89 12.58
C MET A 77 4.19 3.76 13.74
N GLY A 78 3.00 3.46 14.27
CA GLY A 78 2.37 4.27 15.30
C GLY A 78 2.10 5.72 14.86
N LEU A 79 1.92 5.95 13.55
CA LEU A 79 1.62 7.28 13.01
C LEU A 79 0.26 7.77 13.52
N HIS A 80 0.05 9.09 13.49
CA HIS A 80 -1.26 9.66 13.76
C HIS A 80 -2.32 9.06 12.84
N HIS A 81 -3.49 8.71 13.39
CA HIS A 81 -4.54 7.98 12.67
C HIS A 81 -5.09 8.73 11.45
N ASP A 82 -5.04 10.05 11.49
CA ASP A 82 -5.49 10.91 10.41
C ASP A 82 -4.40 11.14 9.33
N LEU A 83 -3.17 10.65 9.51
CA LEU A 83 -2.18 10.61 8.41
C LEU A 83 -2.61 9.60 7.36
N GLN A 84 -3.41 10.08 6.41
CA GLN A 84 -4.02 9.32 5.34
C GLN A 84 -3.55 9.87 4.00
N MET A 85 -2.55 9.20 3.44
CA MET A 85 -1.89 9.58 2.20
C MET A 85 -1.64 8.34 1.36
N MET A 86 -1.77 8.45 0.05
CA MET A 86 -1.59 7.34 -0.87
C MET A 86 -0.87 7.81 -2.14
N VAL A 87 0.07 6.99 -2.58
CA VAL A 87 0.73 7.07 -3.87
C VAL A 87 0.44 5.80 -4.63
N LEU A 88 0.12 5.91 -5.90
CA LEU A 88 -0.08 4.76 -6.79
C LEU A 88 0.41 5.06 -8.19
N CYS A 89 0.79 4.03 -8.95
CA CYS A 89 1.15 4.22 -10.35
C CYS A 89 -0.02 4.84 -11.13
N ARG A 90 0.30 5.76 -12.06
CA ARG A 90 -0.68 6.55 -12.81
C ARG A 90 -1.70 5.68 -13.55
N ALA A 91 -1.22 4.66 -14.26
CA ALA A 91 -2.09 3.72 -14.99
C ALA A 91 -3.06 2.99 -14.06
N LEU A 92 -2.61 2.61 -12.85
CA LEU A 92 -3.48 2.00 -11.85
C LEU A 92 -4.53 3.00 -11.35
N MET A 93 -4.13 4.25 -11.06
CA MET A 93 -5.07 5.31 -10.66
C MET A 93 -6.19 5.48 -11.69
N GLU A 94 -5.85 5.58 -12.96
CA GLU A 94 -6.82 5.78 -14.05
C GLU A 94 -7.76 4.58 -14.20
N ASN A 95 -7.25 3.36 -14.04
CA ASN A 95 -8.06 2.15 -14.05
C ASN A 95 -9.02 2.08 -12.86
N LEU A 96 -8.56 2.43 -11.66
CA LEU A 96 -9.41 2.46 -10.47
C LEU A 96 -10.47 3.56 -10.57
N GLU A 97 -10.14 4.74 -11.08
CA GLU A 97 -11.11 5.82 -11.31
C GLU A 97 -12.19 5.42 -12.31
N ARG A 98 -11.82 4.72 -13.39
CA ARG A 98 -12.78 4.19 -14.35
C ARG A 98 -13.70 3.17 -13.70
N ALA A 99 -13.15 2.23 -12.95
CA ALA A 99 -13.93 1.20 -12.25
C ALA A 99 -14.91 1.82 -11.23
N VAL A 100 -14.48 2.87 -10.53
CA VAL A 100 -15.35 3.64 -9.61
C VAL A 100 -16.48 4.33 -10.37
N PHE A 101 -16.17 4.99 -11.49
CA PHE A 101 -17.19 5.64 -12.33
C PHE A 101 -18.21 4.63 -12.87
N GLU A 102 -17.74 3.51 -13.42
CA GLU A 102 -18.60 2.42 -13.91
C GLU A 102 -19.52 1.88 -12.80
N ALA A 103 -18.96 1.61 -11.62
CA ALA A 103 -19.73 1.18 -10.46
C ALA A 103 -20.80 2.20 -10.04
N TYR A 104 -20.51 3.50 -10.09
CA TYR A 104 -21.49 4.57 -9.83
C TYR A 104 -22.58 4.66 -10.91
N THR A 105 -22.26 4.42 -12.18
CA THR A 105 -23.26 4.40 -13.26
C THR A 105 -24.15 3.16 -13.22
N ASP A 106 -23.61 2.01 -12.79
CA ASP A 106 -24.36 0.76 -12.65
C ASP A 106 -25.22 0.70 -11.37
N THR A 107 -24.88 1.46 -10.33
CA THR A 107 -25.59 1.49 -9.02
C THR A 107 -26.95 2.21 -9.03
N LEU A 108 -27.47 2.60 -10.19
CA LEU A 108 -28.92 2.72 -10.38
C LEU A 108 -29.65 1.36 -10.23
N LYS A 109 -28.92 0.24 -10.07
CA LYS A 109 -29.44 -1.05 -9.61
C LYS A 109 -28.86 -1.43 -8.24
N THR A 110 -29.73 -1.41 -7.25
CA THR A 110 -29.61 -1.80 -5.84
C THR A 110 -28.69 -3.01 -5.56
N ARG A 111 -27.55 -2.78 -4.89
CA ARG A 111 -27.05 -3.59 -3.74
C ARG A 111 -25.81 -2.95 -3.08
N VAL A 112 -26.01 -2.59 -1.81
CA VAL A 112 -25.07 -2.44 -0.69
C VAL A 112 -23.57 -2.42 -1.02
N ASP A 113 -23.02 -1.21 -0.91
CA ASP A 113 -21.67 -0.73 -1.23
C ASP A 113 -20.67 -0.97 -0.08
N THR A 114 -20.30 -2.23 0.18
CA THR A 114 -19.31 -2.59 1.24
C THR A 114 -18.02 -3.23 0.70
N ASP A 115 -17.98 -3.58 -0.58
CA ASP A 115 -16.83 -4.26 -1.20
C ASP A 115 -15.82 -3.32 -1.87
N THR A 116 -16.10 -2.01 -1.91
CA THR A 116 -15.22 -1.02 -2.56
C THR A 116 -13.88 -0.91 -1.82
N PRO A 117 -12.75 -1.31 -2.45
CA PRO A 117 -11.43 -1.25 -1.85
C PRO A 117 -11.06 0.15 -1.34
N GLU A 118 -10.24 0.24 -0.29
CA GLU A 118 -9.79 1.51 0.28
C GLU A 118 -9.20 2.44 -0.79
N GLU A 119 -8.38 1.89 -1.69
CA GLU A 119 -7.71 2.65 -2.74
C GLU A 119 -8.73 3.38 -3.64
N MET A 120 -9.81 2.70 -4.02
CA MET A 120 -10.90 3.28 -4.82
C MET A 120 -11.65 4.37 -4.06
N ARG A 121 -11.96 4.12 -2.79
CA ARG A 121 -12.68 5.08 -1.95
C ARG A 121 -11.90 6.38 -1.77
N TRP A 122 -10.58 6.28 -1.59
CA TRP A 122 -9.71 7.43 -1.38
C TRP A 122 -9.57 8.31 -2.61
N LEU A 123 -9.63 7.73 -3.81
CA LEU A 123 -9.62 8.50 -5.07
C LEU A 123 -10.85 9.41 -5.20
N VAL A 124 -11.96 9.07 -4.54
CA VAL A 124 -13.17 9.89 -4.47
C VAL A 124 -13.12 10.85 -3.29
N MET A 125 -12.65 10.38 -2.12
CA MET A 125 -12.72 11.13 -0.87
C MET A 125 -11.64 12.20 -0.73
N PHE A 126 -10.44 11.97 -1.25
CA PHE A 126 -9.29 12.82 -0.99
C PHE A 126 -8.84 13.64 -2.19
N PRO A 127 -8.39 14.88 -1.97
CA PRO A 127 -7.88 15.71 -3.05
C PRO A 127 -6.61 15.09 -3.67
N LYS A 128 -6.53 15.16 -5.00
CA LYS A 128 -5.30 14.85 -5.74
C LYS A 128 -4.24 15.92 -5.48
N PHE A 129 -3.02 15.47 -5.24
CA PHE A 129 -1.85 16.32 -5.12
C PHE A 129 -1.10 16.36 -6.46
N ASN A 130 -1.24 17.46 -7.18
CA ASN A 130 -0.65 17.65 -8.52
C ASN A 130 0.59 18.56 -8.51
N ASN A 131 1.00 19.05 -7.35
CA ASN A 131 2.02 20.10 -7.23
C ASN A 131 3.44 19.57 -6.94
N ALA A 132 3.65 18.25 -7.00
CA ALA A 132 4.97 17.67 -6.76
C ALA A 132 6.02 18.32 -7.67
N ALA A 133 7.19 18.71 -7.14
CA ALA A 133 8.21 19.44 -7.90
C ALA A 133 8.74 18.67 -9.12
N SER A 134 8.97 17.36 -8.98
CA SER A 134 9.47 16.48 -10.04
C SER A 134 8.43 16.25 -11.13
N GLN A 135 8.77 16.58 -12.39
CA GLN A 135 7.92 16.29 -13.54
C GLN A 135 7.72 14.78 -13.74
N MET A 136 8.78 13.99 -13.56
CA MET A 136 8.71 12.53 -13.67
C MET A 136 7.71 11.97 -12.65
N LEU A 137 7.73 12.48 -11.42
CA LEU A 137 6.81 12.03 -10.39
C LEU A 137 5.35 12.32 -10.76
N ARG A 138 5.04 13.53 -11.26
CA ARG A 138 3.69 13.91 -11.71
C ARG A 138 3.19 13.06 -12.88
N GLN A 139 4.08 12.62 -13.76
CA GLN A 139 3.73 11.78 -14.91
C GLN A 139 3.51 10.32 -14.50
N ARG A 140 4.31 9.80 -13.57
CA ARG A 140 4.34 8.37 -13.25
C ARG A 140 3.41 7.97 -12.11
N TYR A 141 3.05 8.90 -11.23
CA TYR A 141 2.27 8.60 -10.04
C TYR A 141 1.02 9.48 -9.90
N GLY A 142 -0.04 8.85 -9.40
CA GLY A 142 -1.15 9.51 -8.74
C GLY A 142 -0.84 9.67 -7.25
N ILE A 143 -1.21 10.80 -6.67
CA ILE A 143 -0.98 11.09 -5.26
C ILE A 143 -2.26 11.70 -4.70
N VAL A 144 -2.77 11.14 -3.60
CA VAL A 144 -3.93 11.66 -2.86
C VAL A 144 -3.64 11.67 -1.37
N GLY A 145 -4.30 12.56 -0.64
CA GLY A 145 -4.25 12.55 0.83
C GLY A 145 -5.17 13.59 1.45
N VAL A 146 -5.38 13.48 2.75
CA VAL A 146 -6.35 14.32 3.50
C VAL A 146 -6.16 15.82 3.30
N THR A 147 -4.92 16.32 3.28
CA THR A 147 -4.62 17.72 2.99
C THR A 147 -3.44 17.82 2.02
N LYS A 148 -3.43 18.87 1.20
CA LYS A 148 -2.33 19.14 0.25
C LYS A 148 -1.01 19.37 0.98
N ASP A 149 -1.05 20.02 2.14
CA ASP A 149 0.15 20.36 2.90
C ASP A 149 0.82 19.11 3.49
N LEU A 150 0.06 18.19 4.09
CA LEU A 150 0.60 16.94 4.60
C LEU A 150 1.11 16.04 3.48
N THR A 151 0.34 15.96 2.40
CA THR A 151 0.69 15.16 1.23
C THR A 151 1.96 15.67 0.56
N GLY A 152 2.06 16.99 0.34
CA GLY A 152 3.27 17.63 -0.18
C GLY A 152 4.45 17.42 0.76
N ALA A 153 4.26 17.62 2.07
CA ALA A 153 5.30 17.41 3.05
C ALA A 153 5.81 15.96 3.09
N TRP A 154 5.00 14.95 2.81
CA TRP A 154 5.45 13.55 2.74
C TRP A 154 6.21 13.24 1.46
N ILE A 155 5.74 13.79 0.34
CA ILE A 155 6.26 13.48 -0.99
C ILE A 155 7.54 14.26 -1.31
N GLU A 156 7.62 15.52 -0.93
CA GLU A 156 8.69 16.45 -1.38
C GLU A 156 10.06 16.23 -0.71
N GLY A 157 10.19 15.25 0.18
CA GLY A 157 11.49 14.84 0.73
C GLY A 157 12.15 13.69 -0.04
N GLU A 158 12.88 12.82 0.68
CA GLU A 158 13.61 11.69 0.10
C GLU A 158 12.70 10.71 -0.68
N LEU A 159 11.41 10.69 -0.35
CA LEU A 159 10.43 9.83 -1.02
C LEU A 159 10.25 10.18 -2.51
N SER A 160 10.30 11.47 -2.88
CA SER A 160 10.21 11.89 -4.29
C SER A 160 11.35 11.27 -5.11
N GLU A 161 12.58 11.35 -4.59
CA GLU A 161 13.75 10.79 -5.27
C GLU A 161 13.66 9.27 -5.37
N ALA A 162 13.29 8.60 -4.28
CA ALA A 162 13.13 7.15 -4.26
C ALA A 162 12.06 6.65 -5.26
N LEU A 163 10.93 7.36 -5.38
CA LEU A 163 9.89 7.05 -6.36
C LEU A 163 10.36 7.32 -7.80
N VAL A 164 11.08 8.41 -8.04
CA VAL A 164 11.64 8.70 -9.37
C VAL A 164 12.63 7.61 -9.79
N GLN A 165 13.50 7.16 -8.89
CA GLN A 165 14.42 6.05 -9.17
C GLN A 165 13.64 4.76 -9.41
N ALA A 166 12.70 4.40 -8.52
CA ALA A 166 11.87 3.21 -8.68
C ALA A 166 11.09 3.18 -9.99
N SER A 167 10.70 4.34 -10.54
CA SER A 167 9.97 4.42 -11.81
C SER A 167 10.78 3.97 -13.04
N GLN A 168 12.11 3.86 -12.94
CA GLN A 168 12.96 3.51 -14.07
C GLN A 168 12.98 2.01 -14.35
N ASP A 169 13.09 1.19 -13.31
CA ASP A 169 13.30 -0.25 -13.41
C ASP A 169 12.34 -1.07 -12.52
N LEU A 170 12.14 -0.63 -11.27
CA LEU A 170 11.39 -1.38 -10.26
C LEU A 170 9.88 -1.34 -10.51
N LEU A 171 9.38 -0.18 -10.92
CA LEU A 171 7.98 0.15 -11.14
C LEU A 171 7.80 0.70 -12.56
N PRO A 172 7.98 -0.13 -13.61
CA PRO A 172 7.84 0.32 -14.99
C PRO A 172 6.41 0.82 -15.26
N GLU A 173 6.22 1.53 -16.37
CA GLU A 173 4.91 2.05 -16.73
C GLU A 173 3.89 0.91 -16.89
N GLY A 174 2.67 1.12 -16.36
CA GLY A 174 1.63 0.09 -16.33
C GLY A 174 1.75 -0.90 -15.16
N HIS A 175 2.87 -0.93 -14.43
CA HIS A 175 3.04 -1.83 -13.30
C HIS A 175 2.14 -1.43 -12.11
N PRO A 176 1.24 -2.30 -11.62
CA PRO A 176 0.36 -1.98 -10.51
C PRO A 176 1.13 -1.86 -9.19
N PHE A 177 1.07 -0.67 -8.60
CA PHE A 177 1.74 -0.35 -7.33
C PHE A 177 0.92 0.64 -6.52
N VAL A 178 0.84 0.41 -5.22
CA VAL A 178 0.19 1.29 -4.24
C VAL A 178 1.04 1.35 -2.97
N LEU A 179 1.25 2.55 -2.44
CA LEU A 179 1.87 2.86 -1.15
C LEU A 179 0.91 3.74 -0.35
N MET A 180 0.55 3.34 0.87
CA MET A 180 -0.43 4.05 1.70
C MET A 180 0.05 4.22 3.13
N ALA A 181 -0.16 5.41 3.70
CA ALA A 181 -0.22 5.62 5.14
C ALA A 181 -1.68 5.59 5.58
N MET A 182 -2.05 4.66 6.46
CA MET A 182 -3.39 4.57 7.04
C MET A 182 -3.36 3.89 8.40
N ARG A 183 -4.22 4.34 9.33
CA ARG A 183 -4.43 3.70 10.65
C ARG A 183 -3.10 3.46 11.40
N GLY A 184 -2.20 4.43 11.33
CA GLY A 184 -0.91 4.39 12.02
C GLY A 184 0.19 3.54 11.36
N ASN A 185 -0.07 2.94 10.20
CA ASN A 185 0.86 2.05 9.52
C ASN A 185 1.13 2.48 8.08
N LEU A 186 2.22 1.97 7.51
CA LEU A 186 2.44 1.99 6.07
C LEU A 186 2.14 0.64 5.45
N TYR A 187 1.59 0.70 4.23
CA TYR A 187 1.29 -0.46 3.40
C TYR A 187 1.88 -0.24 2.02
N LEU A 188 2.57 -1.26 1.49
CA LEU A 188 3.02 -1.30 0.10
C LEU A 188 2.46 -2.55 -0.55
N ARG A 189 1.91 -2.38 -1.75
CA ARG A 189 1.30 -3.46 -2.53
C ARG A 189 1.72 -3.32 -3.97
N THR A 190 2.21 -4.40 -4.55
CA THR A 190 2.61 -4.41 -5.95
C THR A 190 2.45 -5.78 -6.56
N GLU A 191 2.14 -5.82 -7.85
CA GLU A 191 2.20 -7.07 -8.60
C GLU A 191 3.64 -7.61 -8.54
N MET A 192 3.80 -8.90 -8.30
CA MET A 192 5.11 -9.54 -8.32
C MET A 192 4.94 -11.00 -8.75
N SER A 193 4.98 -11.24 -10.06
CA SER A 193 4.76 -12.57 -10.64
C SER A 193 5.76 -13.62 -10.12
N GLU A 194 6.99 -13.22 -9.87
CA GLU A 194 8.03 -14.04 -9.26
C GLU A 194 8.67 -13.32 -8.09
N ALA A 195 8.83 -14.02 -6.97
CA ALA A 195 9.60 -13.51 -5.84
C ALA A 195 11.10 -13.63 -6.09
N ASP A 196 11.70 -12.58 -6.63
CA ASP A 196 13.15 -12.41 -6.72
C ASP A 196 13.68 -11.52 -5.58
N LEU A 197 14.85 -11.88 -5.05
CA LEU A 197 15.47 -11.19 -3.93
C LEU A 197 15.83 -9.71 -4.25
N PRO A 198 16.45 -9.38 -5.40
CA PRO A 198 16.83 -8.00 -5.70
C PRO A 198 15.64 -7.02 -5.72
N ARG A 199 14.53 -7.37 -6.38
CA ARG A 199 13.33 -6.52 -6.39
C ARG A 199 12.69 -6.42 -5.01
N LEU A 200 12.63 -7.54 -4.26
CA LEU A 200 12.12 -7.52 -2.90
C LEU A 200 12.92 -6.54 -2.03
N GLN A 201 14.25 -6.59 -2.09
CA GLN A 201 15.13 -5.67 -1.36
C GLN A 201 14.92 -4.22 -1.79
N ALA A 202 14.75 -3.95 -3.09
CA ALA A 202 14.49 -2.61 -3.59
C ALA A 202 13.14 -2.05 -3.10
N LEU A 203 12.09 -2.88 -3.07
CA LEU A 203 10.77 -2.50 -2.55
C LEU A 203 10.79 -2.27 -1.04
N VAL A 204 11.55 -3.09 -0.29
CA VAL A 204 11.77 -2.86 1.15
C VAL A 204 12.46 -1.52 1.38
N LYS A 205 13.49 -1.18 0.62
CA LYS A 205 14.16 0.12 0.71
C LYS A 205 13.21 1.28 0.41
N LEU A 206 12.36 1.15 -0.62
CA LEU A 206 11.35 2.15 -0.95
C LEU A 206 10.36 2.35 0.20
N LEU A 207 9.87 1.27 0.82
CA LEU A 207 9.01 1.33 2.00
C LEU A 207 9.72 1.98 3.19
N GLU A 208 10.97 1.63 3.45
CA GLU A 208 11.77 2.20 4.54
C GLU A 208 11.98 3.72 4.36
N VAL A 209 12.20 4.20 3.12
CA VAL A 209 12.24 5.64 2.82
C VAL A 209 10.89 6.30 3.10
N ALA A 210 9.80 5.71 2.58
CA ALA A 210 8.46 6.21 2.82
C ALA A 210 8.11 6.29 4.32
N ALA A 211 8.59 5.32 5.10
CA ALA A 211 8.39 5.22 6.53
C ALA A 211 9.12 6.30 7.32
N ARG A 212 10.39 6.58 6.98
CA ARG A 212 11.13 7.69 7.57
C ARG A 212 10.48 9.03 7.27
N GLU A 213 10.06 9.25 6.03
CA GLU A 213 9.37 10.49 5.64
C GLU A 213 8.01 10.63 6.32
N ALA A 214 7.26 9.54 6.48
CA ALA A 214 6.00 9.56 7.22
C ALA A 214 6.21 9.91 8.70
N GLN A 215 7.25 9.37 9.35
CA GLN A 215 7.63 9.74 10.72
C GLN A 215 8.02 11.21 10.83
N ARG A 216 8.78 11.72 9.86
CA ARG A 216 9.18 13.13 9.82
C ARG A 216 7.96 14.06 9.75
N VAL A 217 6.98 13.73 8.90
CA VAL A 217 5.72 14.49 8.82
C VAL A 217 4.91 14.35 10.10
N ASN A 218 4.86 13.16 10.69
CA ASN A 218 4.18 12.92 11.95
C ASN A 218 4.76 13.74 13.11
N GLY A 219 6.08 13.83 13.22
CA GLY A 219 6.75 14.66 14.25
C GLY A 219 6.39 16.14 14.15
N ARG A 220 6.34 16.69 12.93
CA ARG A 220 5.93 18.10 12.71
C ARG A 220 4.51 18.37 13.20
N LEU A 221 3.62 17.39 13.09
CA LEU A 221 2.23 17.50 13.56
C LEU A 221 2.16 17.46 15.10
N SER A 222 2.95 16.60 15.73
CA SER A 222 3.04 16.54 17.20
C SER A 222 3.60 17.83 17.78
N ASP A 223 4.60 18.45 17.12
CA ASP A 223 5.24 19.68 17.59
C ASP A 223 4.38 20.94 17.35
N SER A 224 3.57 20.96 16.29
CA SER A 224 2.76 22.13 15.92
C SER A 224 1.46 22.26 16.72
N GLY A 225 1.10 21.28 17.56
CA GLY A 225 -0.05 21.30 18.48
C GLY A 225 -1.45 21.34 17.84
N ALA A 226 -1.56 21.62 16.54
CA ALA A 226 -2.80 21.73 15.81
C ALA A 226 -2.84 20.74 14.64
N TRP A 227 -3.74 19.77 14.74
CA TRP A 227 -4.20 19.04 13.57
C TRP A 227 -5.02 19.99 12.69
N PRO A 228 -4.82 20.05 11.36
CA PRO A 228 -5.79 20.69 10.49
C PRO A 228 -7.05 19.84 10.57
N THR A 229 -8.00 20.26 11.41
CA THR A 229 -9.28 19.58 11.58
C THR A 229 -10.14 19.79 10.34
N THR A 230 -9.80 19.14 9.23
CA THR A 230 -10.77 18.81 8.19
C THR A 230 -11.44 17.50 8.58
N THR A 231 -12.10 17.50 9.75
CA THR A 231 -13.15 16.53 10.03
C THR A 231 -14.22 16.72 8.96
N SER A 232 -14.43 15.65 8.20
CA SER A 232 -15.60 15.36 7.38
C SER A 232 -16.81 16.26 7.65
N ILE A 233 -17.14 17.14 6.70
CA ILE A 233 -18.51 17.68 6.58
C ILE A 233 -19.40 16.68 5.81
N ALA A 234 -18.86 15.54 5.36
CA ALA A 234 -19.67 14.47 4.81
C ALA A 234 -20.25 13.63 5.97
N TRP A 235 -21.58 13.66 6.12
CA TRP A 235 -22.40 12.87 7.04
C TRP A 235 -22.64 13.45 8.44
N THR A 236 -23.23 14.64 8.50
CA THR A 236 -24.20 14.94 9.58
C THR A 236 -25.50 14.21 9.25
N PRO A 237 -26.02 13.29 10.09
CA PRO A 237 -27.41 12.88 9.98
C PRO A 237 -28.24 14.14 10.16
N SER A 238 -29.08 14.47 9.19
CA SER A 238 -30.05 15.55 9.33
C SER A 238 -30.98 15.20 10.49
N THR A 239 -30.72 15.74 11.68
CA THR A 239 -31.74 15.80 12.72
C THR A 239 -32.70 16.90 12.31
N ARG A 240 -33.81 16.50 11.67
CA ARG A 240 -34.96 17.40 11.49
C ARG A 240 -35.47 17.78 12.88
N PRO A 241 -35.63 19.08 13.18
CA PRO A 241 -36.36 19.49 14.37
C PRO A 241 -37.85 19.41 14.08
N GLY A 242 -38.57 18.53 14.77
CA GLY A 242 -40.01 18.41 14.63
C GLY A 242 -40.57 17.09 15.13
N ASP A 243 -40.30 16.76 16.40
CA ASP A 243 -41.18 15.87 17.18
C ASP A 243 -41.18 16.39 18.61
N VAL A 244 -42.03 17.39 18.84
CA VAL A 244 -42.52 17.73 20.17
C VAL A 244 -44.02 17.99 20.02
N THR A 245 -44.79 16.93 20.31
CA THR A 245 -46.06 16.82 21.05
C THR A 245 -46.97 15.77 20.45
#